data_AF-A0A6M7UKH0-F1
#
_entry.id   AF-A0A6M7UKH0-F1
#
_cell.length_a   1.000
_cell.length_b   1.000
_cell.length_c   1.000
_cell.angle_alpha   90.00
_cell.angle_beta   90.00
_cell.angle_gamma   90.00
#
_symmetry.space_group_name_H-M   'P 1'
#
loop_
_entity.id
_entity.type
_entity.pdbx_description
1 polymer ?
#
loop_
_entity_poly.entity_id
_entity_poly.type
_entity_poly.pdbx_seq_one_letter_code
_entity_poly.pdbx_strand_id
1 'polypeptide(L)'
;MESVVSRVRLCLLLAALVASPPAAHAEWKPVEKVETYAISGQSGPELYRSIGENGPNVGAARAIAHTNFKLTWTRDYQARAGACVLVSAKPKLIITYTLPSPSAPLPPAIQKNWEVFLAGVSAHEKVHGATIVDMVRKIEAATVGLTVADDPKCSKIRTEMTKRLSALSQAQRQASRDFDRVELGQGGNLQKLILALVNGG
;
A
#
# COMPACT_ATOMS: atom_id res chain seq x y z
N MET A 1 -67.20 49.48 16.05
CA MET A 1 -67.40 48.05 16.34
C MET A 1 -67.36 47.34 15.01
N GLU A 2 -66.34 46.52 14.80
CA GLU A 2 -66.25 45.34 13.93
C GLU A 2 -64.81 45.14 13.44
N SER A 3 -64.34 43.91 13.66
CA SER A 3 -62.97 43.42 13.57
C SER A 3 -62.80 42.66 12.26
N VAL A 4 -61.71 42.88 11.54
CA VAL A 4 -61.29 41.99 10.44
C VAL A 4 -59.83 41.61 10.65
N VAL A 5 -59.65 40.40 11.15
CA VAL A 5 -58.38 39.67 11.21
C VAL A 5 -58.04 39.19 9.80
N SER A 6 -56.85 39.51 9.27
CA SER A 6 -56.34 38.87 8.05
C SER A 6 -54.86 38.46 8.17
N ARG A 7 -54.72 37.21 8.65
CA ARG A 7 -53.78 36.15 8.29
C ARG A 7 -52.40 36.53 7.71
N VAL A 8 -51.40 36.37 8.57
CA VAL A 8 -49.99 36.15 8.22
C VAL A 8 -49.85 34.94 7.29
N ARG A 9 -49.14 35.09 6.16
CA ARG A 9 -48.59 33.98 5.38
C ARG A 9 -47.06 34.05 5.43
N LEU A 10 -46.47 33.29 6.33
CA LEU A 10 -45.03 33.05 6.37
C LEU A 10 -44.70 31.90 5.42
N CYS A 11 -44.17 32.20 4.24
CA CYS A 11 -43.62 31.20 3.34
C CYS A 11 -42.26 30.71 3.86
N LEU A 12 -42.25 29.54 4.50
CA LEU A 12 -41.01 28.82 4.84
C LEU A 12 -40.51 28.06 3.61
N LEU A 13 -39.46 28.59 2.96
CA LEU A 13 -38.66 27.85 1.99
C LEU A 13 -37.74 26.87 2.74
N LEU A 14 -38.11 25.59 2.81
CA LEU A 14 -37.19 24.53 3.24
C LEU A 14 -36.20 24.26 2.10
N ALA A 15 -34.97 24.75 2.25
CA ALA A 15 -33.84 24.29 1.45
C ALA A 15 -33.43 22.89 1.95
N ALA A 16 -33.87 21.84 1.24
CA ALA A 16 -33.41 20.48 1.49
C ALA A 16 -31.94 20.36 1.05
N LEU A 17 -31.00 20.38 2.01
CA LEU A 17 -29.64 19.92 1.75
C LEU A 17 -29.70 18.41 1.45
N VAL A 18 -29.52 18.05 0.18
CA VAL A 18 -29.31 16.67 -0.23
C VAL A 18 -27.93 16.25 0.28
N ALA A 19 -27.87 15.71 1.49
CA ALA A 19 -26.69 15.02 1.99
C ALA A 19 -26.51 13.74 1.16
N SER A 20 -25.55 13.75 0.22
CA SER A 20 -25.14 12.52 -0.44
C SER A 20 -24.57 11.57 0.62
N PRO A 21 -25.07 10.32 0.76
CA PRO A 21 -24.48 9.38 1.69
C PRO A 21 -23.01 9.17 1.30
N PRO A 22 -22.08 9.10 2.28
CA PRO A 22 -20.71 8.74 1.98
C PRO A 22 -20.73 7.39 1.25
N ALA A 23 -19.99 7.28 0.15
CA ALA A 23 -19.75 5.99 -0.47
C ALA A 23 -19.16 5.08 0.61
N ALA A 24 -19.92 4.09 1.05
CA ALA A 24 -19.46 3.10 2.00
C ALA A 24 -18.36 2.28 1.31
N HIS A 25 -17.11 2.75 1.41
CA HIS A 25 -15.96 1.94 1.08
C HIS A 25 -16.01 0.72 1.99
N ALA A 26 -16.19 -0.47 1.40
CA ALA A 26 -16.10 -1.69 2.18
C ALA A 26 -14.74 -1.70 2.88
N GLU A 27 -14.75 -1.72 4.22
CA GLU A 27 -13.51 -1.71 5.02
C GLU A 27 -12.78 -3.05 4.86
N TRP A 28 -11.98 -3.16 3.81
CA TRP A 28 -11.02 -4.24 3.67
C TRP A 28 -9.75 -3.89 4.45
N LYS A 29 -9.07 -4.92 4.94
CA LYS A 29 -7.75 -4.80 5.57
C LYS A 29 -6.76 -5.71 4.84
N PRO A 30 -5.50 -5.28 4.66
CA PRO A 30 -4.47 -6.17 4.14
C PRO A 30 -4.24 -7.33 5.11
N VAL A 31 -3.90 -8.50 4.58
CA VAL A 31 -3.28 -9.57 5.35
C VAL A 31 -1.78 -9.38 5.26
N GLU A 32 -1.12 -9.19 6.39
CA GLU A 32 0.34 -9.01 6.45
C GLU A 32 1.01 -10.30 6.92
N LYS A 33 2.08 -10.69 6.24
CA LYS A 33 2.88 -11.87 6.55
C LYS A 33 4.35 -11.49 6.66
N VAL A 34 5.05 -12.16 7.56
CA VAL A 34 6.52 -12.11 7.63
C VAL A 34 7.05 -13.47 7.23
N GLU A 35 7.96 -13.47 6.27
CA GLU A 35 8.77 -14.62 5.88
C GLU A 35 10.23 -14.28 6.18
N THR A 36 11.03 -15.30 6.46
CA THR A 36 12.45 -15.09 6.79
C THR A 36 13.35 -15.91 5.88
N TYR A 37 14.53 -15.37 5.60
CA TYR A 37 15.62 -16.13 5.01
C TYR A 37 16.77 -16.24 6.00
N ALA A 38 17.45 -17.38 5.95
CA ALA A 38 18.54 -17.72 6.86
C ALA A 38 19.79 -16.89 6.55
N ILE A 39 20.43 -16.39 7.61
CA ILE A 39 21.77 -15.80 7.57
C ILE A 39 22.67 -16.44 8.62
N SER A 40 23.98 -16.41 8.38
CA SER A 40 25.02 -16.92 9.28
C SER A 40 26.06 -15.85 9.59
N GLY A 41 26.74 -16.00 10.72
CA GLY A 41 27.78 -15.08 11.17
C GLY A 41 27.81 -14.95 12.68
N GLN A 42 28.93 -14.47 13.20
CA GLN A 42 29.19 -14.21 14.62
C GLN A 42 29.71 -12.78 14.86
N SER A 43 29.74 -11.94 13.82
CA SER A 43 30.04 -10.51 13.87
C SER A 43 29.12 -9.73 12.93
N GLY A 44 29.05 -8.40 13.09
CA GLY A 44 28.27 -7.53 12.22
C GLY A 44 28.65 -7.64 10.73
N PRO A 45 29.95 -7.58 10.37
CA PRO A 45 30.41 -7.78 9.01
C PRO A 45 30.05 -9.15 8.41
N GLU A 46 30.10 -10.22 9.21
CA GLU A 46 29.73 -11.56 8.74
C GLU A 46 28.23 -11.67 8.46
N LEU A 47 27.39 -11.17 9.36
CA LEU A 47 25.94 -11.14 9.17
C LEU A 47 25.57 -10.33 7.92
N TYR A 48 26.16 -9.16 7.73
CA TYR A 48 25.89 -8.32 6.56
C TYR A 48 26.39 -8.94 5.25
N ARG A 49 27.53 -9.65 5.28
CA ARG A 49 27.99 -10.44 4.13
C ARG A 49 27.00 -11.55 3.78
N SER A 50 26.55 -12.30 4.78
CA SER A 50 25.58 -13.39 4.60
C SER A 50 24.24 -12.87 4.06
N ILE A 51 23.82 -11.65 4.45
CA ILE A 51 22.69 -10.94 3.82
C ILE A 51 22.93 -10.73 2.32
N GLY A 52 24.10 -10.22 1.94
CA GLY A 52 24.46 -10.01 0.53
C GLY A 52 24.48 -11.31 -0.30
N GLU A 53 24.81 -12.43 0.33
CA GLU A 53 24.86 -13.76 -0.30
C GLU A 53 23.46 -14.42 -0.41
N ASN A 54 22.61 -14.22 0.60
CA ASN A 54 21.37 -15.00 0.78
C ASN A 54 20.07 -14.20 0.61
N GLY A 55 20.14 -12.87 0.57
CA GLY A 55 18.98 -11.99 0.49
C GLY A 55 18.12 -12.17 -0.78
N PRO A 56 16.89 -11.63 -0.82
CA PRO A 56 15.99 -11.78 -1.96
C PRO A 56 16.61 -11.30 -3.27
N ASN A 57 16.47 -12.10 -4.32
CA ASN A 57 16.96 -11.77 -5.66
C ASN A 57 15.90 -10.94 -6.42
N VAL A 58 15.96 -9.62 -6.27
CA VAL A 58 14.94 -8.67 -6.78
C VAL A 58 15.50 -7.66 -7.77
N GLY A 59 16.72 -7.88 -8.27
CA GLY A 59 17.39 -6.97 -9.20
C GLY A 59 18.83 -7.40 -9.50
N ALA A 60 19.69 -6.43 -9.82
CA ALA A 60 21.10 -6.69 -10.12
C ALA A 60 21.91 -7.16 -8.89
N ALA A 61 21.46 -6.81 -7.69
CA ALA A 61 22.01 -7.27 -6.42
C ALA A 61 20.88 -7.81 -5.53
N ARG A 62 21.24 -8.67 -4.58
CA ARG A 62 20.31 -9.15 -3.55
C ARG A 62 19.98 -8.02 -2.58
N ALA A 63 18.71 -7.91 -2.21
CA ALA A 63 18.24 -6.91 -1.25
C ALA A 63 18.44 -7.40 0.20
N ILE A 64 18.48 -6.46 1.15
CA ILE A 64 18.52 -6.78 2.59
C ILE A 64 17.19 -7.39 3.04
N ALA A 65 16.10 -6.80 2.59
CA ALA A 65 14.74 -7.25 2.82
C ALA A 65 13.90 -6.93 1.58
N HIS A 66 12.69 -7.47 1.53
CA HIS A 66 11.79 -7.18 0.43
C HIS A 66 10.34 -7.23 0.84
N THR A 67 9.59 -6.20 0.47
CA THR A 67 8.14 -6.18 0.53
C THR A 67 7.56 -6.58 -0.83
N ASN A 68 6.79 -7.66 -0.84
CA ASN A 68 6.02 -8.08 -2.00
C ASN A 68 4.52 -8.15 -1.65
N PHE A 69 3.66 -8.22 -2.66
CA PHE A 69 2.23 -8.35 -2.45
C PHE A 69 1.53 -9.20 -3.51
N LYS A 70 0.41 -9.81 -3.09
CA LYS A 70 -0.57 -10.43 -3.97
C LYS A 70 -1.89 -9.67 -3.85
N LEU A 71 -2.36 -9.13 -4.97
CA LEU A 71 -3.60 -8.39 -5.05
C LEU A 71 -4.56 -9.06 -6.04
N THR A 72 -5.72 -9.47 -5.53
CA THR A 72 -6.83 -9.98 -6.35
C THR A 72 -8.08 -9.14 -6.12
N TRP A 73 -9.01 -9.13 -7.07
CA TRP A 73 -10.21 -8.30 -7.01
C TRP A 73 -11.45 -9.10 -7.36
N THR A 74 -12.52 -8.89 -6.60
CA THR A 74 -13.89 -9.22 -7.02
C THR A 74 -14.54 -7.95 -7.54
N ARG A 75 -14.95 -7.94 -8.81
CA ARG A 75 -15.50 -6.76 -9.48
C ARG A 75 -16.90 -7.04 -10.03
N ASP A 76 -17.79 -6.08 -9.86
CA ASP A 76 -19.15 -6.13 -10.41
C ASP A 76 -19.29 -5.09 -11.54
N TYR A 77 -19.28 -5.58 -12.78
CA TYR A 77 -19.53 -4.77 -13.97
C TYR A 77 -20.97 -4.98 -14.42
N GLN A 78 -21.71 -3.89 -14.62
CA GLN A 78 -23.10 -3.95 -15.05
C GLN A 78 -23.31 -3.10 -16.30
N ALA A 79 -23.94 -3.70 -17.32
CA ALA A 79 -24.44 -2.95 -18.47
C ALA A 79 -25.70 -2.16 -18.04
N ARG A 80 -25.75 -0.86 -18.34
CA ARG A 80 -26.87 0.03 -18.02
C ARG A 80 -27.10 1.00 -19.17
N ALA A 81 -28.29 0.95 -19.78
CA ALA A 81 -28.70 1.88 -20.84
C ALA A 81 -27.63 2.08 -21.96
N GLY A 82 -27.05 0.98 -22.46
CA GLY A 82 -26.01 1.02 -23.49
C GLY A 82 -24.59 1.34 -23.00
N ALA A 83 -24.43 1.76 -21.74
CA ALA A 83 -23.14 1.94 -21.08
C ALA A 83 -22.75 0.71 -20.24
N CYS A 84 -21.52 0.68 -19.73
CA CYS A 84 -21.12 -0.21 -18.64
C CYS A 84 -20.61 0.59 -17.44
N VAL A 85 -20.96 0.16 -16.24
CA VAL A 85 -20.50 0.74 -14.97
C VAL A 85 -19.79 -0.30 -14.11
N LEU A 86 -18.72 0.10 -13.41
CA LEU A 86 -18.14 -0.70 -12.32
C LEU A 86 -18.86 -0.36 -11.01
N VAL A 87 -19.81 -1.19 -10.59
CA VAL A 87 -20.63 -0.93 -9.41
C VAL A 87 -19.85 -1.15 -8.11
N SER A 88 -18.99 -2.17 -8.08
CA SER A 88 -18.14 -2.43 -6.91
C SER A 88 -16.83 -3.09 -7.31
N ALA A 89 -15.80 -2.84 -6.50
CA ALA A 89 -14.51 -3.51 -6.57
C ALA A 89 -14.04 -3.81 -5.15
N LYS A 90 -13.94 -5.09 -4.81
CA LYS A 90 -13.51 -5.56 -3.49
C LYS A 90 -12.11 -6.17 -3.60
N PRO A 91 -11.07 -5.55 -3.03
CA PRO A 91 -9.73 -6.12 -3.07
C PRO A 91 -9.54 -7.21 -2.01
N LYS A 92 -8.64 -8.14 -2.33
CA LYS A 92 -7.98 -9.01 -1.36
C LYS A 92 -6.48 -8.79 -1.53
N LEU A 93 -5.90 -8.11 -0.56
CA LEU A 93 -4.48 -7.75 -0.53
C LEU A 93 -3.75 -8.60 0.53
N ILE A 94 -2.69 -9.28 0.10
CA ILE A 94 -1.73 -9.95 0.97
C ILE A 94 -0.39 -9.27 0.77
N ILE A 95 0.24 -8.80 1.83
CA ILE A 95 1.58 -8.20 1.82
C ILE A 95 2.51 -9.16 2.55
N THR A 96 3.64 -9.50 1.94
CA THR A 96 4.68 -10.35 2.52
C THR A 96 5.95 -9.53 2.68
N TYR A 97 6.48 -9.50 3.90
CA TYR A 97 7.77 -8.92 4.23
C TYR A 97 8.79 -10.04 4.40
N THR A 98 9.82 -10.08 3.55
CA THR A 98 10.90 -11.05 3.63
C THR A 98 12.08 -10.42 4.36
N LEU A 99 12.42 -10.94 5.56
CA LEU A 99 13.43 -10.39 6.44
C LEU A 99 14.59 -11.38 6.70
N PRO A 100 15.81 -10.91 6.97
CA PRO A 100 16.89 -11.80 7.39
C PRO A 100 16.67 -12.33 8.81
N SER A 101 17.08 -13.57 9.07
CA SER A 101 17.04 -14.20 10.39
C SER A 101 18.31 -15.02 10.66
N PRO A 102 19.01 -14.80 11.80
CA PRO A 102 20.16 -15.62 12.18
C PRO A 102 19.75 -17.09 12.34
N SER A 103 20.55 -17.99 11.76
CA SER A 103 20.34 -19.45 11.86
C SER A 103 20.84 -20.05 13.17
N ALA A 104 21.60 -19.28 13.96
CA ALA A 104 22.15 -19.68 15.25
C ALA A 104 22.10 -18.49 16.23
N PRO A 105 22.15 -18.74 17.55
CA PRO A 105 22.27 -17.67 18.54
C PRO A 105 23.47 -16.76 18.24
N LEU A 106 23.27 -15.45 18.40
CA LEU A 106 24.35 -14.47 18.23
C LEU A 106 25.09 -14.25 19.55
N PRO A 107 26.39 -13.89 19.51
CA PRO A 107 27.08 -13.45 20.72
C PRO A 107 26.38 -12.24 21.34
N PRO A 108 26.34 -12.10 22.68
CA PRO A 108 25.62 -11.01 23.34
C PRO A 108 26.05 -9.61 22.88
N ALA A 109 27.33 -9.44 22.50
CA ALA A 109 27.86 -8.18 21.99
C ALA A 109 27.22 -7.77 20.64
N ILE A 110 26.80 -8.74 19.81
CA ILE A 110 26.23 -8.52 18.47
C ILE A 110 24.71 -8.42 18.53
N GLN A 111 24.10 -9.19 19.42
CA GLN A 111 22.64 -9.35 19.53
C GLN A 111 21.91 -7.99 19.58
N LYS A 112 22.41 -7.05 20.38
CA LYS A 112 21.79 -5.72 20.52
C LYS A 112 21.82 -4.93 19.22
N ASN A 113 22.95 -4.92 18.51
CA ASN A 113 23.06 -4.19 17.24
C ASN A 113 22.23 -4.86 16.14
N TRP A 114 22.16 -6.19 16.15
CA TRP A 114 21.29 -6.96 15.27
C TRP A 114 19.82 -6.61 15.47
N GLU A 115 19.33 -6.56 16.70
CA GLU A 115 17.93 -6.23 17.00
C GLU A 115 17.56 -4.83 16.53
N VAL A 116 18.44 -3.83 16.75
CA VAL A 116 18.24 -2.45 16.27
C VAL A 116 18.20 -2.41 14.74
N PHE A 117 19.15 -3.10 14.09
CA PHE A 117 19.20 -3.21 12.63
C PHE A 117 17.91 -3.83 12.08
N LEU A 118 17.51 -5.00 12.59
CA LEU A 118 16.33 -5.72 12.11
C LEU A 118 15.04 -4.93 12.35
N ALA A 119 14.91 -4.25 13.49
CA ALA A 119 13.77 -3.39 13.77
C ALA A 119 13.67 -2.24 12.75
N GLY A 120 14.79 -1.61 12.41
CA GLY A 120 14.82 -0.55 11.42
C GLY A 120 14.55 -1.04 9.99
N VAL A 121 15.10 -2.19 9.59
CA VAL A 121 14.77 -2.86 8.31
C VAL A 121 13.28 -3.18 8.25
N SER A 122 12.71 -3.76 9.31
CA SER A 122 11.28 -4.06 9.39
C SER A 122 10.42 -2.79 9.26
N ALA A 123 10.79 -1.70 9.93
CA ALA A 123 10.10 -0.42 9.83
C ALA A 123 10.18 0.17 8.41
N HIS A 124 11.33 0.06 7.75
CA HIS A 124 11.51 0.45 6.35
C HIS A 124 10.55 -0.34 5.43
N GLU A 125 10.48 -1.66 5.57
CA GLU A 125 9.58 -2.50 4.79
C GLU A 125 8.09 -2.17 5.06
N LYS A 126 7.71 -1.79 6.29
CA LYS A 126 6.35 -1.34 6.60
C LYS A 126 5.94 -0.08 5.82
N VAL A 127 6.88 0.80 5.50
CA VAL A 127 6.59 1.98 4.65
C VAL A 127 6.19 1.51 3.25
N HIS A 128 6.93 0.57 2.64
CA HIS A 128 6.55 -0.03 1.36
C HIS A 128 5.16 -0.67 1.44
N GLY A 129 4.89 -1.44 2.50
CA GLY A 129 3.57 -2.02 2.76
C GLY A 129 2.45 -0.98 2.78
N ALA A 130 2.64 0.13 3.49
CA ALA A 130 1.68 1.23 3.55
C ALA A 130 1.46 1.89 2.18
N THR A 131 2.50 2.07 1.37
CA THR A 131 2.34 2.62 0.00
C THR A 131 1.54 1.69 -0.92
N ILE A 132 1.66 0.37 -0.74
CA ILE A 132 0.86 -0.61 -1.48
C ILE A 132 -0.62 -0.51 -1.07
N VAL A 133 -0.91 -0.39 0.24
CA VAL A 133 -2.28 -0.18 0.73
C VAL A 133 -2.88 1.10 0.14
N ASP A 134 -2.12 2.20 0.15
CA ASP A 134 -2.54 3.47 -0.44
C ASP A 134 -2.83 3.36 -1.94
N MET A 135 -1.97 2.67 -2.70
CA MET A 135 -2.21 2.38 -4.12
C MET A 135 -3.55 1.64 -4.33
N VAL A 136 -3.85 0.62 -3.52
CA VAL A 136 -5.12 -0.13 -3.64
C VAL A 136 -6.32 0.76 -3.35
N ARG A 137 -6.26 1.60 -2.32
CA ARG A 137 -7.32 2.58 -2.01
C ARG A 137 -7.51 3.59 -3.15
N LYS A 138 -6.43 4.08 -3.75
CA LYS A 138 -6.48 4.95 -4.93
C LYS A 138 -7.09 4.25 -6.15
N ILE A 139 -6.83 2.96 -6.34
CA ILE A 139 -7.48 2.17 -7.39
C ILE A 139 -8.99 2.11 -7.15
N GLU A 140 -9.46 1.83 -5.93
CA GLU A 140 -10.89 1.83 -5.62
C GLU A 140 -11.54 3.18 -5.92
N ALA A 141 -10.96 4.26 -5.37
CA ALA A 141 -11.47 5.61 -5.56
C ALA A 141 -11.52 6.03 -7.03
N ALA A 142 -10.55 5.60 -7.85
CA ALA A 142 -10.48 5.96 -9.26
C ALA A 142 -11.39 5.12 -10.17
N THR A 143 -11.98 4.03 -9.65
CA THR A 143 -12.64 3.01 -10.49
C THR A 143 -14.06 2.66 -10.08
N VAL A 144 -14.40 2.64 -8.80
CA VAL A 144 -15.77 2.38 -8.36
C VAL A 144 -16.67 3.52 -8.84
N GLY A 145 -17.78 3.19 -9.51
CA GLY A 145 -18.67 4.14 -10.16
C GLY A 145 -18.23 4.58 -11.56
N LEU A 146 -17.05 4.16 -12.03
CA LEU A 146 -16.60 4.45 -13.40
C LEU A 146 -17.65 3.93 -14.39
N THR A 147 -18.10 4.82 -15.28
CA THR A 147 -19.09 4.52 -16.32
C THR A 147 -18.49 4.83 -17.69
N VAL A 148 -18.64 3.91 -18.64
CA VAL A 148 -18.21 4.07 -20.03
C VAL A 148 -19.39 3.87 -20.96
N ALA A 149 -19.69 4.90 -21.76
CA ALA A 149 -20.78 4.88 -22.74
C ALA A 149 -20.49 3.92 -23.90
N ASP A 150 -21.56 3.49 -24.58
CA ASP A 150 -21.52 2.60 -25.75
C ASP A 150 -20.68 1.32 -25.50
N ASP A 151 -20.86 0.72 -24.32
CA ASP A 151 -20.10 -0.43 -23.86
C ASP A 151 -20.98 -1.57 -23.30
N PRO A 152 -21.99 -2.06 -24.03
CA PRO A 152 -22.92 -3.07 -23.51
C PRO A 152 -22.26 -4.42 -23.17
N LYS A 153 -21.03 -4.65 -23.65
CA LYS A 153 -20.23 -5.86 -23.36
C LYS A 153 -19.15 -5.62 -22.30
N CYS A 154 -19.07 -4.41 -21.72
CA CYS A 154 -18.07 -4.02 -20.74
C CYS A 154 -16.61 -4.25 -21.21
N SER A 155 -16.33 -4.11 -22.51
CA SER A 155 -14.99 -4.27 -23.06
C SER A 155 -14.19 -2.97 -22.97
N LYS A 156 -14.82 -1.82 -23.29
CA LYS A 156 -14.15 -0.51 -23.26
C LYS A 156 -13.78 -0.11 -21.84
N ILE A 157 -14.66 -0.33 -20.86
CA ILE A 157 -14.37 -0.06 -19.45
C ILE A 157 -13.19 -0.87 -18.95
N ARG A 158 -13.01 -2.12 -19.39
CA ARG A 158 -11.85 -2.95 -18.98
C ARG A 158 -10.53 -2.40 -19.50
N THR A 159 -10.52 -1.84 -20.71
CA THR A 159 -9.36 -1.13 -21.26
C THR A 159 -9.04 0.13 -20.44
N GLU A 160 -10.06 0.94 -20.14
CA GLU A 160 -9.89 2.15 -19.33
C GLU A 160 -9.43 1.83 -17.89
N MET A 161 -9.97 0.76 -17.30
CA MET A 161 -9.51 0.21 -16.03
C MET A 161 -8.02 -0.14 -16.09
N THR A 162 -7.60 -0.92 -17.08
CA THR A 162 -6.20 -1.33 -17.25
C THR A 162 -5.27 -0.12 -17.33
N LYS A 163 -5.66 0.92 -18.06
CA LYS A 163 -4.91 2.18 -18.16
C LYS A 163 -4.75 2.86 -16.79
N ARG A 164 -5.84 3.04 -16.04
CA ARG A 164 -5.83 3.66 -14.70
C ARG A 164 -4.99 2.87 -13.70
N LEU A 165 -5.17 1.56 -13.68
CA LEU A 165 -4.42 0.65 -12.81
C LEU A 165 -2.92 0.72 -13.12
N SER A 166 -2.53 0.70 -14.39
CA SER A 166 -1.13 0.79 -14.79
C SER A 166 -0.48 2.08 -14.32
N ALA A 167 -1.15 3.23 -14.48
CA ALA A 167 -0.65 4.52 -14.01
C ALA A 167 -0.46 4.55 -12.49
N LEU A 168 -1.44 4.05 -11.72
CA LEU A 168 -1.36 4.00 -10.26
C LEU A 168 -0.25 3.06 -9.76
N SER A 169 -0.08 1.90 -10.40
CA SER A 169 1.02 0.98 -10.08
C SER A 169 2.39 1.55 -10.45
N GLN A 170 2.51 2.30 -11.54
CA GLN A 170 3.76 2.98 -11.89
C GLN A 170 4.11 4.06 -10.87
N ALA A 171 3.12 4.86 -10.45
CA ALA A 171 3.30 5.88 -9.41
C ALA A 171 3.76 5.27 -8.07
N GLN A 172 3.13 4.17 -7.64
CA GLN A 172 3.54 3.45 -6.42
C GLN A 172 5.00 2.96 -6.53
N ARG A 173 5.37 2.32 -7.64
CA ARG A 173 6.75 1.84 -7.84
C ARG A 173 7.76 2.98 -7.86
N GLN A 174 7.40 4.14 -8.41
CA GLN A 174 8.27 5.32 -8.40
C GLN A 174 8.46 5.84 -6.97
N ALA A 175 7.38 6.00 -6.21
CA ALA A 175 7.46 6.43 -4.81
C ALA A 175 8.30 5.48 -3.95
N SER A 176 8.17 4.16 -4.16
CA SER A 176 8.98 3.14 -3.50
C SER A 176 10.48 3.31 -3.81
N ARG A 177 10.85 3.47 -5.09
CA ARG A 177 12.26 3.73 -5.47
C ARG A 177 12.80 5.04 -4.91
N ASP A 178 11.98 6.09 -4.88
CA ASP A 178 12.39 7.39 -4.35
C ASP A 178 12.63 7.33 -2.83
N PHE A 179 11.80 6.58 -2.11
CA PHE A 179 12.00 6.31 -0.70
C PHE A 179 13.30 5.53 -0.45
N ASP A 180 13.52 4.43 -1.18
CA ASP A 180 14.74 3.62 -1.07
C ASP A 180 16.00 4.45 -1.31
N ARG A 181 15.98 5.33 -2.31
CA ARG A 181 17.10 6.21 -2.63
C ARG A 181 17.46 7.16 -1.49
N VAL A 182 16.48 7.63 -0.71
CA VAL A 182 16.71 8.47 0.47
C VAL A 182 17.22 7.64 1.64
N GLU A 183 16.60 6.50 1.89
CA GLU A 183 16.91 5.63 3.03
C GLU A 183 18.29 4.97 2.94
N LEU A 184 18.69 4.56 1.73
CA LEU A 184 20.00 3.95 1.44
C LEU A 184 21.06 4.96 1.02
N GLY A 185 20.66 6.19 0.70
CA GLY A 185 21.56 7.28 0.33
C GLY A 185 22.47 7.73 1.47
N GLN A 186 23.40 8.63 1.17
CA GLN A 186 24.33 9.18 2.16
C GLN A 186 23.58 9.87 3.32
N GLY A 187 23.79 9.38 4.54
CA GLY A 187 23.12 9.86 5.75
C GLY A 187 21.70 9.31 5.96
N GLY A 188 21.21 8.43 5.07
CA GLY A 188 19.91 7.79 5.18
C GLY A 188 19.78 6.88 6.41
N ASN A 189 18.55 6.65 6.86
CA ASN A 189 18.31 5.87 8.08
C ASN A 189 18.79 4.43 7.93
N LEU A 190 18.43 3.76 6.83
CA LEU A 190 18.86 2.40 6.55
C LEU A 190 20.38 2.33 6.37
N GLN A 191 21.00 3.32 5.72
CA GLN A 191 22.46 3.40 5.61
C GLN A 191 23.14 3.46 7.00
N LYS A 192 22.64 4.28 7.93
CA LYS A 192 23.19 4.39 9.29
C LYS A 192 23.07 3.09 10.07
N LEU A 193 21.94 2.38 9.93
CA LEU A 193 21.73 1.09 10.57
C LEU A 193 22.70 0.02 10.05
N ILE A 194 22.95 0.00 8.74
CA ILE A 194 23.95 -0.88 8.13
C ILE A 194 25.34 -0.57 8.71
N LEU A 195 25.74 0.70 8.75
CA LEU A 195 27.05 1.10 9.30
C LEU A 195 27.17 0.76 10.79
N ALA A 196 26.11 0.95 11.58
CA ALA A 196 26.09 0.61 12.99
C ALA A 196 26.23 -0.91 13.22
N LEU A 197 25.56 -1.73 12.40
CA LEU A 197 25.71 -3.18 12.46
C LEU A 197 27.14 -3.59 12.12
N VAL A 198 27.67 -3.11 10.99
CA VAL A 198 28.99 -3.52 10.47
C VAL A 198 30.15 -3.03 11.35
N ASN A 199 30.05 -1.83 11.94
CA ASN A 199 31.13 -1.26 12.75
C ASN A 199 31.01 -1.55 14.26
N GLY A 200 29.81 -1.85 14.73
CA GLY A 200 29.52 -2.04 16.16
C GLY A 200 29.47 -3.50 16.62
N GLY A 201 29.45 -4.45 15.69
CA GLY A 201 29.40 -5.89 15.96
C GLY A 201 30.68 -6.61 15.58
#